data_AF-A0A9E4ECK0-F1
#
_entry.id   AF-A0A9E4ECK0-F1
#
_cell.length_a   1.000
_cell.length_b   1.000
_cell.length_c   1.000
_cell.angle_alpha   90.00
_cell.angle_beta   90.00
_cell.angle_gamma   90.00
#
_symmetry.space_group_name_H-M   'P 1'
#
loop_
_entity.id
_entity.type
_entity.pdbx_description
1 polymer ?
#
loop_
_entity_poly.entity_id
_entity_poly.type
_entity_poly.pdbx_seq_one_letter_code
_entity_poly.pdbx_strand_id
1 'polypeptide(L)'
;MGRIVDIGRRIELIPIDPHFHDITIGLYCQQIADATTGTDFPVFLVHTYSQITDAAERIQEVVQAMQILGGMLKTPDGLLYFPCKNIHEAACRRVFLEACKLTSSTDTEPRPLNILDKKSQLIITVDSMGNGTYQVSANGEGRGASRRISAIAGGLMKLGEMESVETDNKDTVSFACGHSHDALIGLLLIRAPNVRVVLRKEEMGASRGVLSAPSQQT
;
A
#
# COMPACT_ATOMS: atom_id res chain seq x y z
N MET A 1 3.04 24.59 -26.13
CA MET A 1 1.84 24.32 -25.31
C MET A 1 1.97 22.92 -24.75
N GLY A 2 2.26 22.78 -23.46
CA GLY A 2 2.33 21.45 -22.83
C GLY A 2 0.94 20.83 -22.82
N ARG A 3 0.76 19.67 -23.45
CA ARG A 3 -0.45 18.87 -23.28
C ARG A 3 -0.54 18.52 -21.80
N ILE A 4 -1.49 19.12 -21.08
CA ILE A 4 -1.85 18.66 -19.74
C ILE A 4 -2.50 17.31 -19.97
N VAL A 5 -1.72 16.24 -19.81
CA VAL A 5 -2.24 14.87 -19.83
C VAL A 5 -3.08 14.73 -18.56
N ASP A 6 -4.35 14.38 -18.71
CA ASP A 6 -5.18 14.04 -17.55
C ASP A 6 -4.70 12.68 -17.01
N ILE A 7 -3.85 12.75 -16.00
CA ILE A 7 -3.24 11.59 -15.34
C ILE A 7 -4.01 11.18 -14.07
N GLY A 8 -5.12 11.85 -13.75
CA GLY A 8 -5.98 11.55 -12.60
C GLY A 8 -5.59 12.27 -11.29
N ARG A 9 -6.25 11.87 -10.20
CA ARG A 9 -6.05 12.45 -8.86
C ARG A 9 -4.76 11.92 -8.23
N ARG A 10 -3.87 12.80 -7.80
CA ARG A 10 -2.65 12.41 -7.07
C ARG A 10 -2.98 11.76 -5.71
N ILE A 11 -2.44 10.57 -5.49
CA ILE A 11 -2.47 9.84 -4.22
C ILE A 11 -1.23 10.17 -3.40
N GLU A 12 -0.05 10.08 -4.01
CA GLU A 12 1.25 10.23 -3.33
C GLU A 12 2.33 10.77 -4.27
N LEU A 13 3.38 11.37 -3.70
CA LEU A 13 4.52 11.89 -4.44
C LEU A 13 5.83 11.63 -3.68
N ILE A 14 6.77 10.97 -4.33
CA ILE A 14 8.18 10.93 -3.91
C ILE A 14 8.90 12.08 -4.62
N PRO A 15 9.26 13.17 -3.93
CA PRO A 15 9.86 14.34 -4.56
C PRO A 15 11.24 14.05 -5.14
N ILE A 16 12.01 13.19 -4.45
CA ILE A 16 13.38 12.81 -4.78
C ILE A 16 13.47 11.29 -4.65
N ASP A 17 13.52 10.57 -5.76
CA ASP A 17 13.77 9.13 -5.78
C ASP A 17 15.26 8.86 -5.44
N PRO A 18 15.55 8.22 -4.30
CA PRO A 18 16.93 8.01 -3.86
C PRO A 18 17.69 6.98 -4.70
N HIS A 19 17.02 6.34 -5.67
CA HIS A 19 17.57 5.25 -6.46
C HIS A 19 17.75 5.61 -7.93
N PHE A 20 17.29 6.78 -8.39
CA PHE A 20 17.44 7.18 -9.78
C PHE A 20 17.43 8.71 -9.96
N HIS A 21 18.61 9.30 -10.16
CA HIS A 21 18.82 10.70 -10.58
C HIS A 21 17.93 11.76 -9.90
N ASP A 22 17.57 11.56 -8.63
CA ASP A 22 16.71 12.46 -7.87
C ASP A 22 15.38 12.81 -8.56
N ILE A 23 14.87 11.92 -9.43
CA ILE A 23 13.63 12.19 -10.17
C ILE A 23 12.44 12.21 -9.21
N THR A 24 11.42 12.99 -9.56
CA THR A 24 10.14 12.92 -8.88
C THR A 24 9.30 11.77 -9.46
N ILE A 25 8.72 10.95 -8.58
CA ILE A 25 7.80 9.86 -8.96
C ILE A 25 6.46 10.10 -8.25
N GLY A 26 5.36 10.12 -9.00
CA GLY A 26 4.02 10.30 -8.47
C GLY A 26 3.15 9.07 -8.68
N LEU A 27 2.23 8.84 -7.74
CA LEU A 27 1.16 7.87 -7.84
C LEU A 27 -0.17 8.61 -8.03
N TYR A 28 -0.91 8.26 -9.08
CA TYR A 28 -2.19 8.87 -9.42
C TYR A 28 -3.27 7.80 -9.52
N CYS A 29 -4.52 8.18 -9.25
CA CYS A 29 -5.70 7.34 -9.39
C CYS A 29 -6.62 7.90 -10.47
N GLN A 30 -7.04 7.02 -11.37
CA GLN A 30 -8.01 7.25 -12.42
C GLN A 30 -9.17 6.25 -12.26
N GLN A 31 -10.28 6.51 -12.95
CA GLN A 31 -11.40 5.58 -13.08
C GLN A 31 -11.47 5.14 -14.54
N ILE A 32 -11.56 3.84 -14.78
CA ILE A 32 -11.77 3.30 -16.13
C ILE A 32 -12.95 2.33 -16.12
N ALA A 33 -13.68 2.30 -17.24
CA ALA A 33 -14.78 1.37 -17.43
C ALA A 33 -14.24 -0.06 -17.61
N ASP A 34 -14.79 -0.99 -16.85
CA ASP A 34 -14.59 -2.42 -17.09
C ASP A 34 -15.30 -2.83 -18.40
N ALA A 35 -14.54 -3.33 -19.37
CA ALA A 35 -15.10 -3.74 -20.66
C ALA A 35 -16.13 -4.88 -20.56
N THR A 36 -16.12 -5.66 -19.49
CA THR A 36 -17.01 -6.81 -19.28
C THR A 36 -18.28 -6.39 -18.53
N THR A 37 -18.15 -5.61 -17.46
CA THR A 37 -19.28 -5.24 -16.60
C THR A 37 -19.86 -3.86 -16.91
N GLY A 38 -19.14 -3.01 -17.65
CA GLY A 38 -19.51 -1.63 -17.93
C GLY A 38 -19.43 -0.69 -16.72
N THR A 39 -18.93 -1.18 -15.58
CA THR A 39 -18.78 -0.41 -14.34
C THR A 39 -17.39 0.16 -14.23
N ASP A 40 -17.28 1.43 -13.81
CA ASP A 40 -15.99 2.04 -13.55
C ASP A 40 -15.30 1.41 -12.34
N PHE A 41 -13.97 1.28 -12.42
CA PHE A 41 -13.14 0.85 -11.31
C PHE A 41 -11.84 1.66 -11.23
N PRO A 42 -11.25 1.79 -10.02
CA PRO A 42 -10.03 2.53 -9.80
C PRO A 42 -8.82 1.82 -10.41
N VAL A 43 -8.02 2.59 -11.13
CA VAL A 43 -6.70 2.19 -11.61
C VAL A 43 -5.65 3.22 -11.20
N PHE A 44 -4.41 2.76 -11.06
CA PHE A 44 -3.29 3.53 -10.54
C PHE A 44 -2.21 3.70 -11.59
N LEU A 45 -1.76 4.94 -11.75
CA LEU A 45 -0.67 5.30 -12.64
C LEU A 45 0.55 5.71 -11.81
N VAL A 46 1.68 5.04 -12.02
CA VAL A 46 2.99 5.49 -11.56
C VAL A 46 3.60 6.34 -12.68
N HIS A 47 3.98 7.58 -12.36
CA HIS A 47 4.41 8.54 -13.39
C HIS A 47 5.57 9.41 -12.93
N THR A 48 6.43 9.79 -13.88
CA THR A 48 7.42 10.86 -13.73
C THR A 48 7.34 11.79 -14.93
N TYR A 49 7.54 13.09 -14.69
CA TYR A 49 7.70 14.07 -15.77
C TYR A 49 9.15 14.15 -16.29
N SER A 50 10.10 13.49 -15.60
CA SER A 50 11.50 13.47 -15.99
C SER A 50 11.68 12.89 -17.39
N GLN A 51 12.51 13.53 -18.20
CA GLN A 51 12.89 13.08 -19.55
C GLN A 51 14.31 12.49 -19.56
N ILE A 52 14.89 12.23 -18.38
CA ILE A 52 16.20 11.59 -18.28
C ILE A 52 16.09 10.19 -18.90
N THR A 53 17.09 9.80 -19.69
CA THR A 53 17.23 8.46 -20.26
C THR A 53 17.05 7.41 -19.16
N ASP A 54 16.33 6.32 -19.45
CA ASP A 54 16.03 5.21 -18.51
C ASP A 54 15.05 5.55 -17.37
N ALA A 55 14.51 6.77 -17.29
CA ALA A 55 13.45 7.09 -16.32
C ALA A 55 12.21 6.19 -16.48
N ALA A 56 11.87 5.80 -17.72
CA ALA A 56 10.78 4.88 -17.98
C ALA A 56 11.05 3.46 -17.44
N GLU A 57 12.30 3.00 -17.47
CA GLU A 57 12.70 1.71 -16.92
C GLU A 57 12.54 1.73 -15.39
N ARG A 58 13.01 2.80 -14.73
CA ARG A 58 12.79 3.00 -13.29
C ARG A 58 11.31 2.95 -12.91
N ILE A 59 10.44 3.56 -13.70
CA ILE A 59 8.98 3.50 -13.47
C ILE A 59 8.47 2.06 -13.62
N GLN A 60 8.94 1.29 -14.60
CA GLN A 60 8.56 -0.12 -14.75
C GLN A 60 9.01 -0.97 -13.55
N GLU A 61 10.20 -0.73 -12.99
CA GLU A 61 10.64 -1.41 -11.77
C GLU A 61 9.70 -1.14 -10.59
N VAL A 62 9.32 0.13 -10.39
CA VAL A 62 8.38 0.51 -9.33
C VAL A 62 7.02 -0.16 -9.56
N VAL A 63 6.52 -0.15 -10.80
CA VAL A 63 5.27 -0.82 -11.17
C VAL A 63 5.34 -2.32 -10.88
N GLN A 64 6.42 -3.00 -11.27
CA GLN A 64 6.61 -4.43 -11.01
C GLN A 64 6.70 -4.73 -9.52
N ALA A 65 7.42 -3.92 -8.75
CA ALA A 65 7.47 -4.03 -7.30
C ALA A 65 6.08 -3.87 -6.66
N MET A 66 5.25 -2.95 -7.16
CA MET A 66 3.87 -2.80 -6.68
C MET A 66 2.99 -4.02 -7.00
N GLN A 67 3.17 -4.65 -8.18
CA GLN A 67 2.49 -5.92 -8.50
C GLN A 67 2.83 -7.01 -7.49
N ILE A 68 4.12 -7.16 -7.15
CA ILE A 68 4.60 -8.22 -6.26
C ILE A 68 4.23 -7.94 -4.80
N LEU A 69 4.53 -6.74 -4.30
CA LEU A 69 4.32 -6.38 -2.89
C LEU A 69 2.84 -6.16 -2.55
N GLY A 70 2.04 -5.67 -3.50
CA GLY A 70 0.62 -5.40 -3.31
C GLY A 70 -0.32 -6.49 -3.84
N GLY A 71 0.19 -7.46 -4.61
CA GLY A 71 -0.65 -8.42 -5.32
C GLY A 71 -1.52 -7.76 -6.41
N MET A 72 -1.00 -6.70 -7.04
CA MET A 72 -1.74 -5.91 -8.04
C MET A 72 -1.59 -6.50 -9.44
N LEU A 73 -2.60 -6.28 -10.26
CA LEU A 73 -2.60 -6.61 -11.69
C LEU A 73 -2.31 -5.36 -12.52
N LYS A 74 -1.82 -5.56 -13.74
CA LYS A 74 -1.47 -4.49 -14.68
C LYS A 74 -2.32 -4.56 -15.94
N THR A 75 -2.81 -3.42 -16.41
CA THR A 75 -3.48 -3.30 -17.72
C THR A 75 -2.46 -3.27 -18.86
N PRO A 76 -2.87 -3.45 -20.13
CA PRO A 76 -1.98 -3.30 -21.27
C PRO A 76 -1.29 -1.93 -21.34
N ASP A 77 -1.97 -0.88 -20.88
CA ASP A 77 -1.46 0.50 -20.85
C ASP A 77 -0.53 0.78 -19.66
N GLY A 78 -0.24 -0.23 -18.83
CA GLY A 78 0.67 -0.11 -17.69
C GLY A 78 0.05 0.42 -16.40
N LEU A 79 -1.28 0.55 -16.34
CA LEU A 79 -2.01 0.97 -15.14
C LEU A 79 -2.18 -0.22 -14.19
N LEU A 80 -2.11 0.04 -12.88
CA LEU A 80 -2.24 -0.98 -11.84
C LEU A 80 -3.64 -1.00 -11.24
N TYR A 81 -4.10 -2.16 -10.79
CA TYR A 81 -5.36 -2.29 -10.04
C TYR A 81 -5.33 -3.49 -9.10
N PHE A 82 -6.15 -3.43 -8.05
CA PHE A 82 -6.37 -4.61 -7.21
C PHE A 82 -7.36 -5.57 -7.89
N PRO A 83 -7.16 -6.89 -7.80
CA PRO A 83 -8.07 -7.89 -8.40
C PRO A 83 -9.54 -7.72 -7.98
N CYS A 84 -9.77 -7.23 -6.76
CA CYS A 84 -11.10 -6.94 -6.21
C CYS A 84 -11.77 -5.70 -6.83
N LYS A 85 -11.06 -4.93 -7.66
CA LYS A 85 -11.51 -3.67 -8.29
C LYS A 85 -11.96 -2.58 -7.30
N ASN A 86 -11.53 -2.66 -6.04
CA ASN A 86 -11.72 -1.63 -5.03
C ASN A 86 -10.47 -0.76 -4.88
N ILE A 87 -10.64 0.45 -4.33
CA ILE A 87 -9.59 1.47 -4.32
C ILE A 87 -8.46 1.18 -3.32
N HIS A 88 -8.79 0.71 -2.10
CA HIS A 88 -7.83 0.47 -1.02
C HIS A 88 -6.73 1.56 -0.93
N GLU A 89 -7.12 2.83 -0.90
CA GLU A 89 -6.22 3.95 -1.20
C GLU A 89 -5.02 4.03 -0.25
N ALA A 90 -5.26 3.93 1.06
CA ALA A 90 -4.21 3.99 2.05
C ALA A 90 -3.27 2.79 1.96
N ALA A 91 -3.77 1.63 1.54
CA ALA A 91 -2.97 0.43 1.32
C ALA A 91 -2.13 0.55 0.05
N CYS A 92 -2.72 1.04 -1.06
CA CYS A 92 -2.04 1.33 -2.32
C CYS A 92 -0.90 2.33 -2.15
N ARG A 93 -1.15 3.41 -1.41
CA ARG A 93 -0.12 4.40 -1.03
C ARG A 93 1.08 3.72 -0.37
N ARG A 94 0.85 2.76 0.54
CA ARG A 94 1.92 2.05 1.25
C ARG A 94 2.70 1.10 0.35
N VAL A 95 2.00 0.40 -0.55
CA VAL A 95 2.64 -0.41 -1.59
C VAL A 95 3.58 0.44 -2.43
N PHE A 96 3.13 1.61 -2.89
CA PHE A 96 3.95 2.56 -3.65
C PHE A 96 5.16 3.07 -2.85
N LEU A 97 4.96 3.51 -1.60
CA LEU A 97 6.05 4.00 -0.76
C LEU A 97 7.11 2.93 -0.47
N GLU A 98 6.72 1.66 -0.33
CA GLU A 98 7.68 0.56 -0.15
C GLU A 98 8.34 0.17 -1.48
N ALA A 99 7.62 0.20 -2.60
CA ALA A 99 8.16 -0.05 -3.94
C ALA A 99 9.26 0.97 -4.31
N CYS A 100 9.04 2.26 -4.05
CA CYS A 100 10.04 3.30 -4.29
C CYS A 100 11.31 3.21 -3.43
N LYS A 101 11.36 2.35 -2.40
CA LYS A 101 12.58 2.10 -1.60
C LYS A 101 13.43 0.97 -2.16
N LEU A 102 12.95 0.28 -3.19
CA LEU A 102 13.68 -0.79 -3.83
C LEU A 102 14.55 -0.19 -4.93
N THR A 103 15.80 -0.65 -4.98
CA THR A 103 16.75 -0.31 -6.05
C THR A 103 16.43 -1.05 -7.34
N SER A 104 15.85 -2.24 -7.25
CA SER A 104 15.39 -3.03 -8.40
C SER A 104 14.29 -4.00 -7.95
N SER A 105 13.43 -4.40 -8.89
CA SER A 105 12.33 -5.35 -8.68
C SER A 105 12.73 -6.82 -8.89
N THR A 106 13.91 -7.12 -9.44
CA THR A 106 14.32 -8.46 -9.90
C THR A 106 14.20 -9.56 -8.84
N ASP A 107 14.58 -9.26 -7.59
CA ASP A 107 14.52 -10.22 -6.47
C ASP A 107 13.41 -9.87 -5.46
N THR A 108 12.40 -9.13 -5.90
CA THR A 108 11.28 -8.77 -5.03
C THR A 108 10.38 -9.98 -4.85
N GLU A 109 10.11 -10.33 -3.60
CA GLU A 109 9.14 -11.36 -3.24
C GLU A 109 8.03 -10.76 -2.37
N PRO A 110 6.81 -11.37 -2.39
CA PRO A 110 5.78 -11.04 -1.44
C PRO A 110 6.30 -11.18 -0.01
N ARG A 111 5.91 -10.26 0.86
CA ARG A 111 6.33 -10.30 2.26
C ARG A 111 5.63 -11.45 2.98
N PRO A 112 6.30 -12.14 3.91
CA PRO A 112 5.69 -13.26 4.63
C PRO A 112 4.53 -12.78 5.51
N LEU A 113 3.56 -13.67 5.71
CA LEU A 113 2.47 -13.48 6.67
C LEU A 113 2.89 -13.79 8.12
N ASN A 114 4.19 -13.87 8.39
CA ASN A 114 4.71 -13.98 9.74
C ASN A 114 5.91 -13.05 9.94
N ILE A 115 6.06 -12.53 11.15
CA ILE A 115 7.18 -11.66 11.53
C ILE A 115 7.61 -11.91 12.98
N LEU A 116 8.89 -11.66 13.27
CA LEU A 116 9.35 -11.52 14.65
C LEU A 116 9.07 -10.10 15.16
N ASP A 117 8.17 -9.97 16.13
CA ASP A 117 7.95 -8.69 16.80
C ASP A 117 9.05 -8.43 17.83
N LYS A 118 10.04 -7.63 17.46
CA LYS A 118 11.19 -7.27 18.31
C LYS A 118 10.81 -6.68 19.68
N LYS A 119 9.61 -6.10 19.82
CA LYS A 119 9.16 -5.53 21.11
C LYS A 119 8.72 -6.59 22.12
N SER A 120 8.01 -7.60 21.66
CA SER A 120 7.48 -8.68 22.53
C SER A 120 8.30 -9.97 22.47
N GLN A 121 9.19 -10.09 21.48
CA GLN A 121 9.91 -11.33 21.13
C GLN A 121 8.97 -12.48 20.76
N LEU A 122 7.74 -12.16 20.33
CA LEU A 122 6.77 -13.13 19.80
C LEU A 122 6.89 -13.22 18.28
N ILE A 123 6.67 -14.43 17.77
CA ILE A 123 6.43 -14.66 16.35
C ILE A 123 4.94 -14.41 16.13
N ILE A 124 4.64 -13.40 15.33
CA ILE A 124 3.28 -13.05 14.93
C ILE A 124 3.01 -13.70 13.60
N THR A 125 1.90 -14.41 13.49
CA THR A 125 1.42 -15.01 12.25
C THR A 125 0.05 -14.45 11.91
N VAL A 126 -0.23 -14.27 10.63
CA VAL A 126 -1.52 -13.85 10.11
C VAL A 126 -2.02 -14.91 9.15
N ASP A 127 -3.09 -15.59 9.53
CA ASP A 127 -3.67 -16.69 8.76
C ASP A 127 -4.87 -16.19 7.97
N SER A 128 -4.93 -16.55 6.68
CA SER A 128 -6.08 -16.24 5.82
C SER A 128 -7.23 -17.20 6.13
N MET A 129 -8.38 -16.65 6.49
CA MET A 129 -9.62 -17.40 6.76
C MET A 129 -10.53 -17.47 5.53
N GLY A 130 -10.07 -16.93 4.39
CA GLY A 130 -10.88 -16.76 3.19
C GLY A 130 -11.75 -15.51 3.23
N ASN A 131 -12.35 -15.17 2.09
CA ASN A 131 -13.24 -14.01 1.92
C ASN A 131 -12.66 -12.70 2.46
N GLY A 132 -11.37 -12.45 2.24
CA GLY A 132 -10.67 -11.25 2.72
C GLY A 132 -10.51 -11.14 4.25
N THR A 133 -10.81 -12.21 4.99
CA THR A 133 -10.72 -12.26 6.45
C THR A 133 -9.41 -12.88 6.91
N TYR A 134 -8.80 -12.29 7.93
CA TYR A 134 -7.50 -12.68 8.45
C TYR A 134 -7.52 -12.75 9.98
N GLN A 135 -6.93 -13.80 10.53
CA GLN A 135 -6.77 -13.98 11.97
C GLN A 135 -5.31 -13.78 12.37
N VAL A 136 -5.09 -13.00 13.42
CA VAL A 136 -3.75 -12.73 13.97
C VAL A 136 -3.50 -13.67 15.15
N SER A 137 -2.43 -14.44 15.09
CA SER A 137 -1.96 -15.32 16.17
C SER A 137 -0.54 -14.94 16.61
N ALA A 138 -0.14 -15.36 17.81
CA ALA A 138 1.18 -15.10 18.34
C ALA A 138 1.72 -16.33 19.09
N ASN A 139 2.94 -16.74 18.75
CA ASN A 139 3.64 -17.88 19.34
C ASN A 139 4.98 -17.44 19.93
N GLY A 140 5.49 -18.20 20.92
CA GLY A 140 6.79 -17.98 21.56
C GLY A 140 6.71 -17.69 23.07
N GLU A 141 7.87 -17.50 23.70
CA GLU A 141 8.01 -17.33 25.16
C GLU A 141 7.82 -15.88 25.65
N GLY A 142 7.49 -14.96 24.75
CA GLY A 142 7.23 -13.56 25.06
C GLY A 142 6.00 -13.36 25.94
N ARG A 143 5.93 -12.23 26.66
CA ARG A 143 4.76 -11.88 27.50
C ARG A 143 3.77 -11.00 26.75
N GLY A 144 2.49 -11.13 27.10
CA GLY A 144 1.44 -10.21 26.63
C GLY A 144 0.93 -10.50 25.22
N ALA A 145 0.92 -11.77 24.80
CA ALA A 145 0.47 -12.21 23.48
C ALA A 145 -0.90 -11.64 23.09
N SER A 146 -1.93 -11.80 23.94
CA SER A 146 -3.28 -11.28 23.66
C SER A 146 -3.30 -9.77 23.37
N ARG A 147 -2.66 -8.95 24.23
CA ARG A 147 -2.55 -7.50 23.99
C ARG A 147 -1.81 -7.19 22.69
N ARG A 148 -0.81 -8.00 22.33
CA ARG A 148 -0.03 -7.81 21.12
C ARG A 148 -0.81 -8.16 19.87
N ILE A 149 -1.55 -9.26 19.89
CA ILE A 149 -2.48 -9.67 18.84
C ILE A 149 -3.47 -8.54 18.54
N SER A 150 -4.19 -8.03 19.54
CA SER A 150 -5.16 -6.95 19.33
C SER A 150 -4.50 -5.66 18.83
N ALA A 151 -3.26 -5.37 19.25
CA ALA A 151 -2.52 -4.21 18.76
C ALA A 151 -2.12 -4.34 17.28
N ILE A 152 -1.84 -5.56 16.82
CA ILE A 152 -1.47 -5.84 15.42
C ILE A 152 -2.70 -5.87 14.54
N ALA A 153 -3.79 -6.53 14.96
CA ALA A 153 -5.09 -6.45 14.31
C ALA A 153 -5.53 -4.98 14.15
N GLY A 154 -5.45 -4.18 15.21
CA GLY A 154 -5.69 -2.74 15.16
C GLY A 154 -4.73 -1.94 14.27
N GLY A 155 -3.50 -2.43 14.09
CA GLY A 155 -2.54 -1.89 13.14
C GLY A 155 -2.96 -2.17 11.69
N LEU A 156 -3.34 -3.41 11.39
CA LEU A 156 -3.81 -3.83 10.06
C LEU A 156 -5.07 -3.08 9.65
N MET A 157 -6.06 -2.92 10.54
CA MET A 157 -7.26 -2.11 10.27
C MET A 157 -6.92 -0.69 9.79
N LYS A 158 -6.02 -0.01 10.50
CA LYS A 158 -5.64 1.36 10.18
C LYS A 158 -4.78 1.48 8.91
N LEU A 159 -3.96 0.47 8.64
CA LEU A 159 -3.03 0.49 7.51
C LEU A 159 -3.66 -0.04 6.20
N GLY A 160 -4.64 -0.93 6.30
CA GLY A 160 -5.28 -1.60 5.17
C GLY A 160 -6.73 -1.22 4.93
N GLU A 161 -7.30 -0.27 5.70
CA GLU A 161 -8.73 0.07 5.63
C GLU A 161 -9.63 -1.15 5.91
N MET A 162 -9.19 -2.01 6.84
CA MET A 162 -9.91 -3.22 7.21
C MET A 162 -10.86 -2.96 8.37
N GLU A 163 -11.87 -3.80 8.48
CA GLU A 163 -12.88 -3.76 9.52
C GLU A 163 -12.58 -4.82 10.59
N SER A 164 -13.00 -4.56 11.83
CA SER A 164 -12.97 -5.57 12.87
C SER A 164 -14.10 -6.56 12.65
N VAL A 165 -13.78 -7.85 12.72
CA VAL A 165 -14.81 -8.87 12.85
C VAL A 165 -15.14 -8.99 14.33
N GLU A 166 -16.43 -8.94 14.70
CA GLU A 166 -16.86 -9.15 16.08
C GLU A 166 -16.53 -10.59 16.51
N THR A 167 -15.39 -10.74 17.18
CA THR A 167 -14.96 -11.96 17.86
C THR A 167 -14.64 -11.63 19.31
N ASP A 168 -14.73 -12.64 20.19
CA ASP A 168 -14.38 -12.47 21.61
C ASP A 168 -12.93 -12.00 21.81
N ASN A 169 -12.04 -12.31 20.86
CA ASN A 169 -10.59 -12.15 21.01
C ASN A 169 -9.99 -10.92 20.29
N LYS A 170 -10.77 -10.17 19.50
CA LYS A 170 -10.30 -8.98 18.74
C LYS A 170 -9.01 -9.25 17.95
N ASP A 171 -8.91 -10.45 17.41
CA ASP A 171 -7.78 -11.01 16.67
C ASP A 171 -8.05 -11.10 15.16
N THR A 172 -9.29 -10.84 14.75
CA THR A 172 -9.74 -11.03 13.37
C THR A 172 -10.09 -9.69 12.72
N VAL A 173 -9.63 -9.52 11.49
CA VAL A 173 -9.86 -8.34 10.65
C VAL A 173 -10.28 -8.77 9.24
N SER A 174 -11.05 -7.94 8.53
CA SER A 174 -11.52 -8.28 7.20
C SER A 174 -11.51 -7.09 6.25
N PHE A 175 -11.18 -7.31 4.97
CA PHE A 175 -11.42 -6.32 3.93
C PHE A 175 -12.90 -6.34 3.53
N ALA A 176 -13.54 -5.16 3.51
CA ALA A 176 -14.94 -5.03 3.11
C ALA A 176 -15.23 -5.54 1.67
N CYS A 177 -14.21 -5.60 0.81
CA CYS A 177 -14.34 -6.15 -0.54
C CYS A 177 -14.50 -7.68 -0.59
N GLY A 178 -14.26 -8.39 0.51
CA GLY A 178 -14.37 -9.85 0.61
C GLY A 178 -13.30 -10.62 -0.20
N HIS A 179 -12.26 -9.95 -0.71
CA HIS A 179 -11.20 -10.56 -1.50
C HIS A 179 -9.94 -10.79 -0.66
N SER A 180 -9.24 -11.89 -0.89
CA SER A 180 -7.94 -12.14 -0.27
C SER A 180 -6.86 -11.24 -0.87
N HIS A 181 -6.08 -10.61 0.00
CA HIS A 181 -4.99 -9.69 -0.31
C HIS A 181 -3.71 -10.09 0.45
N ASP A 182 -3.26 -11.33 0.33
CA ASP A 182 -2.16 -11.90 1.14
C ASP A 182 -0.85 -11.12 0.99
N ALA A 183 -0.45 -10.76 -0.24
CA ALA A 183 0.75 -9.96 -0.49
C ALA A 183 0.69 -8.61 0.25
N LEU A 184 -0.47 -7.95 0.18
CA LEU A 184 -0.73 -6.70 0.88
C LEU A 184 -0.66 -6.88 2.39
N ILE A 185 -1.29 -7.92 2.95
CA ILE A 185 -1.22 -8.21 4.39
C ILE A 185 0.24 -8.41 4.83
N GLY A 186 1.02 -9.18 4.09
CA GLY A 186 2.44 -9.37 4.39
C GLY A 186 3.20 -8.05 4.44
N LEU A 187 2.92 -7.15 3.48
CA LEU A 187 3.52 -5.82 3.45
C LEU A 187 3.13 -4.98 4.67
N LEU A 188 1.83 -4.92 4.98
CA LEU A 188 1.31 -4.13 6.09
C LEU A 188 1.75 -4.67 7.45
N LEU A 189 1.90 -6.00 7.58
CA LEU A 189 2.29 -6.69 8.80
C LEU A 189 3.65 -6.21 9.33
N ILE A 190 4.61 -5.90 8.45
CA ILE A 190 5.92 -5.35 8.83
C ILE A 190 5.78 -4.05 9.63
N ARG A 191 4.73 -3.28 9.36
CA ARG A 191 4.49 -1.94 9.91
C ARG A 191 3.45 -1.93 11.02
N ALA A 192 2.50 -2.87 11.02
CA ALA A 192 1.41 -2.98 11.99
C ALA A 192 1.86 -2.95 13.47
N PRO A 193 2.95 -3.65 13.88
CA PRO A 193 3.53 -3.56 15.23
C PRO A 193 3.81 -2.15 15.74
N ASN A 194 4.03 -1.19 14.82
CA ASN A 194 4.44 0.18 15.07
C ASN A 194 3.52 1.21 14.37
N VAL A 195 2.26 0.85 14.13
CA VAL A 195 1.30 1.66 13.35
C VAL A 195 1.26 3.14 13.74
N ARG A 196 1.31 3.48 15.04
CA ARG A 196 1.28 4.87 15.51
C ARG A 196 2.44 5.71 14.96
N VAL A 197 3.64 5.12 14.86
CA VAL A 197 4.81 5.81 14.32
C VAL A 197 4.66 6.01 12.81
N VAL A 198 4.06 5.04 12.13
CA VAL A 198 3.81 5.09 10.69
C VAL A 198 2.81 6.20 10.36
N LEU A 199 1.65 6.21 11.03
CA LEU A 199 0.62 7.24 10.83
C LEU A 199 1.14 8.65 11.14
N ARG A 200 1.94 8.82 12.21
CA ARG A 200 2.53 10.12 12.52
C ARG A 200 3.49 10.62 11.44
N LYS A 201 4.28 9.71 10.84
CA LYS A 201 5.17 10.06 9.73
C LYS A 201 4.38 10.47 8.49
N GLU A 202 3.26 9.80 8.22
CA GLU A 202 2.35 10.15 7.13
C GLU A 202 1.70 11.52 7.35
N GLU A 203 1.19 11.81 8.55
CA GLU A 203 0.65 13.12 8.92
C GLU A 203 1.70 14.24 8.75
N MET A 204 2.93 14.00 9.21
CA MET A 204 4.03 14.95 9.03
C MET A 204 4.38 15.15 7.55
N GLY A 205 4.37 14.08 6.74
CA GLY A 205 4.57 14.16 5.29
C GLY A 205 3.50 14.99 4.59
N ALA A 206 2.22 14.73 4.91
CA ALA A 206 1.09 15.50 4.39
C ALA A 206 1.15 16.99 4.77
N SER A 207 1.60 17.30 5.98
CA SER A 207 1.72 18.68 6.47
C SER A 207 2.86 19.48 5.81
N ARG A 208 3.87 18.82 5.23
CA ARG A 208 5.06 19.47 4.65
C ARG A 208 4.82 20.06 3.25
N GLY A 209 3.64 19.84 2.65
CA GLY A 209 3.32 20.23 1.28
C GLY A 209 2.14 21.19 1.12
N VAL A 210 1.59 21.77 2.20
CA VAL A 210 0.55 22.80 2.09
C VAL A 210 1.20 24.16 1.82
N LEU A 211 1.75 24.33 0.62
CA LEU A 211 1.71 25.63 -0.03
C LEU A 211 0.35 25.69 -0.72
N SER A 212 -0.59 26.41 -0.11
CA SER A 212 -1.91 26.66 -0.68
C SER A 212 -1.75 27.07 -2.14
N ALA A 213 -2.46 26.38 -3.04
CA ALA A 213 -2.54 26.85 -4.42
C ALA A 213 -3.03 28.31 -4.40
N PRO A 214 -2.45 29.22 -5.21
CA PRO A 214 -2.85 30.63 -5.26
C PRO A 214 -4.34 30.85 -5.53
N SER A 215 -5.05 29.83 -6.04
CA SER A 215 -6.49 29.82 -6.30
C SER A 215 -7.38 29.77 -5.05
N GLN A 216 -6.82 29.67 -3.83
CA GLN A 216 -7.60 29.68 -2.57
C GLN A 216 -7.43 30.97 -1.74
N GLN A 217 -6.88 32.05 -2.32
CA GLN A 217 -6.73 33.36 -1.66
C GLN A 217 -7.66 34.46 -2.21
N THR A 218 -8.87 34.10 -2.64
CA THR A 218 -9.91 35.08 -3.04
C THR A 218 -11.14 34.94 -2.18
#